data_AF-H8H1A8-F1
#
_entry.id   AF-H8H1A8-F1
#
_cell.length_a   1.000
_cell.length_b   1.000
_cell.length_c   1.000
_cell.angle_alpha   90.00
_cell.angle_beta   90.00
_cell.angle_gamma   90.00
#
_symmetry.space_group_name_H-M   'P 1'
#
loop_
_entity.id
_entity.type
_entity.pdbx_description
1 polymer ?
#
loop_
_entity_poly.entity_id
_entity_poly.type
_entity_poly.pdbx_seq_one_letter_code
_entity_poly.pdbx_strand_id
1 'polypeptide(L)'
;MLEVQEHVPPEQQLVVHATLGRSEWPGTLEHARDQAAAAGVPFLVAQSSTHPDLLSMVRHRFQTRPEVPSWPGTTGRFCTSGLKRGPIEREVRRYAKARGITHIVNTMGIRGAESPRRAKACVWEANEKQSVAGRTWMNWLPIHGLSTEEVVMLQV
;
A
#
# COMPACT_ATOMS: atom_id res chain seq x y z
N MET A 1 0.52 11.28 -14.54
CA MET A 1 0.44 9.91 -15.09
C MET A 1 0.96 8.93 -14.04
N LEU A 2 0.53 7.66 -14.04
CA LEU A 2 1.17 6.63 -13.20
C LEU A 2 2.28 5.97 -14.03
N GLU A 3 3.53 5.92 -13.55
CA GLU A 3 4.66 5.27 -14.27
C GLU A 3 4.34 3.84 -14.72
N VAL A 4 3.52 3.13 -13.95
CA VAL A 4 3.09 1.77 -14.29
C VAL A 4 2.28 1.71 -15.60
N GLN A 5 1.62 2.80 -15.99
CA GLN A 5 0.83 2.89 -17.24
C GLN A 5 1.67 2.86 -18.50
N GLU A 6 2.98 3.13 -18.43
CA GLU A 6 3.88 2.94 -19.57
C GLU A 6 4.02 1.47 -19.96
N HIS A 7 3.71 0.55 -19.04
CA HIS A 7 3.92 -0.88 -19.21
C HIS A 7 2.64 -1.71 -19.11
N VAL A 8 1.63 -1.22 -18.39
CA VAL A 8 0.41 -1.97 -18.06
C VAL A 8 -0.80 -1.10 -18.37
N PRO A 9 -1.78 -1.56 -19.17
CA PRO A 9 -2.93 -0.73 -19.50
C PRO A 9 -3.87 -0.56 -18.28
N PRO A 10 -4.63 0.56 -18.18
CA PRO A 10 -5.43 0.89 -17.00
C PRO A 10 -6.43 -0.18 -16.56
N GLU A 11 -7.01 -0.93 -17.50
CA GLU A 11 -7.97 -2.01 -17.23
C GLU A 11 -7.35 -3.21 -16.47
N GLN A 12 -6.03 -3.33 -16.46
CA GLN A 12 -5.29 -4.33 -15.69
C GLN A 12 -4.79 -3.80 -14.35
N GLN A 13 -5.06 -2.54 -14.03
CA GLN A 13 -4.60 -1.89 -12.81
C GLN A 13 -5.70 -1.78 -11.75
N LEU A 14 -5.26 -1.62 -10.50
CA LEU A 14 -6.10 -1.32 -9.35
C LEU A 14 -5.30 -0.46 -8.37
N VAL A 15 -5.82 0.70 -8.03
CA VAL A 15 -5.27 1.51 -6.93
C VAL A 15 -5.97 1.12 -5.64
N VAL A 16 -5.18 0.78 -4.61
CA VAL A 16 -5.70 0.42 -3.29
C VAL A 16 -5.17 1.38 -2.23
N HIS A 17 -6.07 2.10 -1.57
CA HIS A 17 -5.75 3.02 -0.48
C HIS A 17 -6.04 2.37 0.87
N ALA A 18 -5.02 2.15 1.69
CA ALA A 18 -5.21 1.71 3.07
C ALA A 18 -5.57 2.88 3.99
N THR A 19 -6.86 3.05 4.27
CA THR A 19 -7.31 4.17 5.10
C THR A 19 -7.05 3.95 6.59
N LEU A 20 -6.58 5.00 7.26
CA LEU A 20 -6.57 5.10 8.73
C LEU A 20 -7.83 5.79 9.28
N GLY A 21 -8.89 5.91 8.49
CA GLY A 21 -10.14 6.55 8.89
C GLY A 21 -9.93 8.00 9.31
N ARG A 22 -10.52 8.40 10.45
CA ARG A 22 -10.38 9.77 10.98
C ARG A 22 -8.96 10.18 11.39
N SER A 23 -8.00 9.25 11.37
CA SER A 23 -6.59 9.54 11.68
C SER A 23 -5.77 9.96 10.45
N GLU A 24 -6.40 10.13 9.29
CA GLU A 24 -5.75 10.67 8.10
C GLU A 24 -5.81 12.20 8.06
N TRP A 25 -4.86 12.80 7.34
CA TRP A 25 -4.92 14.24 7.07
C TRP A 25 -6.12 14.54 6.16
N PRO A 26 -6.83 15.67 6.38
CA PRO A 26 -7.90 16.09 5.48
C PRO A 26 -7.42 16.14 4.02
N GLY A 27 -8.20 15.60 3.09
CA GLY A 27 -7.87 15.56 1.67
C GLY A 27 -7.04 14.36 1.21
N THR A 28 -6.52 13.52 2.11
CA THR A 28 -5.66 12.38 1.73
C THR A 28 -6.41 11.37 0.85
N LEU A 29 -7.63 11.01 1.26
CA LEU A 29 -8.44 10.02 0.56
C LEU A 29 -8.92 10.58 -0.79
N GLU A 30 -9.37 11.83 -0.78
CA GLU A 30 -9.84 12.55 -1.95
C GLU A 30 -8.71 12.66 -2.98
N HIS A 31 -7.52 13.08 -2.55
CA HIS A 31 -6.36 13.17 -3.42
C HIS A 31 -6.01 11.84 -4.08
N ALA A 32 -5.95 10.74 -3.31
CA ALA A 32 -5.65 9.42 -3.84
C ALA A 32 -6.72 8.91 -4.82
N ARG A 33 -8.00 9.12 -4.48
CA ARG A 33 -9.14 8.75 -5.33
C ARG A 33 -9.13 9.53 -6.64
N ASP A 34 -8.94 10.85 -6.55
CA ASP A 34 -9.01 11.75 -7.70
C ASP A 34 -7.83 11.50 -8.65
N GLN A 35 -6.65 11.17 -8.13
CA GLN A 35 -5.52 10.71 -8.94
C GLN A 35 -5.80 9.39 -9.66
N ALA A 36 -6.40 8.41 -8.98
CA ALA A 36 -6.79 7.14 -9.62
C ALA A 36 -7.84 7.37 -10.72
N ALA A 37 -8.82 8.24 -10.46
CA ALA A 37 -9.84 8.62 -11.43
C ALA A 37 -9.23 9.34 -12.65
N ALA A 38 -8.32 10.30 -12.44
CA ALA A 38 -7.59 10.98 -13.51
C ALA A 38 -6.73 10.01 -14.34
N ALA A 39 -6.22 8.95 -13.71
CA ALA A 39 -5.50 7.88 -14.39
C ALA A 39 -6.43 6.85 -15.08
N GLY A 40 -7.75 6.93 -14.92
CA GLY A 40 -8.69 5.94 -15.47
C GLY A 40 -8.60 4.56 -14.82
N VAL A 41 -8.09 4.47 -13.59
CA VAL A 41 -7.86 3.21 -12.87
C VAL A 41 -8.90 3.02 -11.77
N PRO A 42 -9.45 1.80 -11.57
CA PRO A 42 -10.31 1.51 -10.43
C PRO A 42 -9.65 1.84 -9.08
N PHE A 43 -10.42 2.41 -8.17
CA PHE A 43 -9.96 2.78 -6.83
C PHE A 43 -10.70 1.97 -5.75
N LEU A 44 -9.94 1.41 -4.81
CA LEU A 44 -10.46 0.62 -3.69
C LEU A 44 -9.92 1.15 -2.37
N VAL A 45 -10.80 1.35 -1.39
CA VAL A 45 -10.42 1.68 -0.01
C VAL A 45 -10.34 0.41 0.83
N ALA A 46 -9.15 0.10 1.34
CA ALA A 46 -8.90 -1.01 2.24
C ALA A 46 -8.86 -0.54 3.69
N GLN A 47 -9.92 -0.82 4.46
CA GLN A 47 -9.96 -0.51 5.89
C GLN A 47 -9.70 -1.75 6.74
N SER A 48 -9.05 -1.58 7.88
CA SER A 48 -8.90 -2.67 8.84
C SER A 48 -10.25 -3.13 9.40
N SER A 49 -10.39 -4.45 9.54
CA SER A 49 -11.58 -5.07 10.14
C SER A 49 -11.49 -5.15 11.66
N THR A 50 -10.32 -4.89 12.25
CA THR A 50 -10.12 -4.97 13.71
C THR A 50 -10.12 -3.60 14.37
N HIS A 51 -9.59 -2.60 13.67
CA HIS A 51 -9.48 -1.24 14.20
C HIS A 51 -9.89 -0.23 13.13
N PRO A 52 -10.90 0.61 13.38
CA PRO A 52 -11.38 1.56 12.37
C PRO A 52 -10.35 2.65 12.04
N ASP A 53 -9.43 2.96 12.96
CA ASP A 53 -8.41 4.01 12.79
C ASP A 53 -7.15 3.76 13.65
N LEU A 54 -6.12 4.60 13.51
CA LEU A 54 -4.87 4.50 14.29
C LEU A 54 -5.11 4.66 15.80
N LEU A 55 -5.91 5.64 16.20
CA LEU A 55 -6.16 5.94 17.62
C LEU A 55 -6.88 4.81 18.36
N SER A 56 -7.78 4.12 17.68
CA SER A 56 -8.50 2.96 18.18
C SER A 56 -7.55 1.79 18.45
N MET A 57 -6.58 1.55 17.55
CA MET A 57 -5.53 0.57 17.76
C MET A 57 -4.63 0.96 18.95
N VAL A 58 -4.22 2.22 19.04
CA VAL A 58 -3.38 2.72 20.15
C VAL A 58 -4.11 2.57 21.49
N ARG A 59 -5.38 2.98 21.56
CA ARG A 59 -6.20 2.86 22.78
C ARG A 59 -6.39 1.39 23.19
N HIS A 60 -6.70 0.51 22.24
CA HIS A 60 -6.84 -0.91 22.52
C HIS A 60 -5.54 -1.52 23.05
N ARG A 61 -4.39 -1.16 22.47
CA ARG A 61 -3.08 -1.60 22.98
C ARG A 61 -2.82 -1.10 24.40
N PHE A 62 -3.12 0.16 24.69
CA PHE A 62 -2.94 0.72 26.03
C PHE A 62 -3.75 -0.04 27.08
N GLN A 63 -4.97 -0.45 26.73
CA GLN A 63 -5.85 -1.20 27.61
C GLN A 63 -5.43 -2.66 27.80
N THR A 64 -4.89 -3.29 26.75
CA THR A 64 -4.61 -4.75 26.75
C THR A 64 -3.17 -5.11 27.06
N ARG A 65 -2.24 -4.17 26.86
CA ARG A 65 -0.80 -4.31 27.08
C ARG A 65 -0.20 -3.02 27.65
N PRO A 66 -0.62 -2.60 28.86
CA PRO A 66 -0.14 -1.36 29.48
C PRO A 66 1.37 -1.35 29.75
N GLU A 67 2.01 -2.52 29.81
CA GLU A 67 3.44 -2.70 30.08
C GLU A 67 4.35 -2.35 28.90
N VAL A 68 3.80 -2.16 27.70
CA VAL A 68 4.57 -1.79 26.50
C VAL A 68 4.05 -0.50 25.86
N PRO A 69 4.91 0.26 25.14
CA PRO A 69 4.46 1.41 24.39
C PRO A 69 3.31 1.09 23.42
N SER A 70 2.27 1.91 23.48
CA SER A 70 1.06 1.75 22.66
C SER A 70 1.15 2.46 21.32
N TRP A 71 1.90 3.55 21.26
CA TRP A 71 2.18 4.27 20.02
C TRP A 71 3.11 3.48 19.10
N PRO A 72 2.89 3.48 17.77
CA PRO A 72 3.79 2.84 16.84
C PRO A 72 5.19 3.44 16.92
N GLY A 73 6.20 2.58 16.80
CA GLY A 73 7.60 2.97 16.83
C GLY A 73 8.43 2.08 15.91
N THR A 74 9.75 2.24 15.96
CA THR A 74 10.70 1.43 15.16
C THR A 74 10.57 -0.06 15.45
N THR A 75 10.37 -0.42 16.72
CA THR A 75 10.15 -1.78 17.23
C THR A 75 8.68 -2.24 17.11
N GLY A 76 7.74 -1.30 17.17
CA GLY A 76 6.30 -1.55 17.17
C GLY A 76 5.60 -1.13 15.87
N ARG A 77 5.77 -1.90 14.79
CA ARG A 77 5.18 -1.61 13.47
C ARG A 77 3.76 -2.18 13.28
N PHE A 78 2.95 -2.19 14.34
CA PHE A 78 1.61 -2.77 14.32
C PHE A 78 0.65 -2.02 13.38
N CYS A 79 0.87 -0.72 13.14
CA CYS A 79 0.12 0.03 12.13
C CYS A 79 0.40 -0.47 10.70
N THR A 80 1.60 -0.99 10.42
CA THR A 80 1.96 -1.47 9.08
C THR A 80 1.34 -2.83 8.78
N SER A 81 1.37 -3.79 9.70
CA SER A 81 0.74 -5.10 9.47
C SER A 81 -0.78 -5.03 9.57
N GLY A 82 -1.30 -4.45 10.66
CA GLY A 82 -2.73 -4.52 11.00
C GLY A 82 -3.61 -3.51 10.29
N LEU A 83 -3.10 -2.30 10.02
CA LEU A 83 -3.90 -1.23 9.42
C LEU A 83 -3.63 -1.03 7.93
N LYS A 84 -2.49 -1.50 7.41
CA LYS A 84 -2.09 -1.28 6.01
C LYS A 84 -2.00 -2.57 5.21
N ARG A 85 -0.98 -3.39 5.46
CA ARG A 85 -0.70 -4.59 4.65
C ARG A 85 -1.85 -5.59 4.68
N GLY A 86 -2.31 -6.00 5.86
CA GLY A 86 -3.38 -6.99 5.99
C GLY A 86 -4.67 -6.60 5.25
N PRO A 87 -5.18 -5.36 5.45
CA PRO A 87 -6.33 -4.87 4.70
C PRO A 87 -6.12 -4.83 3.18
N ILE A 88 -4.98 -4.32 2.69
CA ILE A 88 -4.67 -4.31 1.25
C ILE A 88 -4.67 -5.73 0.69
N GLU A 89 -3.91 -6.64 1.30
CA GLU A 89 -3.80 -8.04 0.88
C GLU A 89 -5.18 -8.72 0.86
N ARG A 90 -6.04 -8.44 1.84
CA ARG A 90 -7.43 -8.95 1.89
C ARG A 90 -8.24 -8.47 0.69
N GLU A 91 -8.24 -7.17 0.41
CA GLU A 91 -9.06 -6.61 -0.65
C GLU A 91 -8.54 -6.97 -2.04
N VAL A 92 -7.23 -6.95 -2.28
CA VAL A 92 -6.63 -7.39 -3.54
C VAL A 92 -6.97 -8.86 -3.81
N ARG A 93 -6.89 -9.74 -2.80
CA ARG A 93 -7.27 -11.16 -2.96
C ARG A 93 -8.75 -11.32 -3.32
N ARG A 94 -9.65 -10.53 -2.72
CA ARG A 94 -11.09 -10.55 -3.06
C ARG A 94 -11.31 -10.08 -4.49
N TYR A 95 -10.68 -8.97 -4.87
CA TYR A 95 -10.75 -8.40 -6.21
C TYR A 95 -10.27 -9.40 -7.27
N ALA A 96 -9.10 -10.02 -7.04
CA ALA A 96 -8.51 -11.00 -7.93
C ALA A 96 -9.38 -12.25 -8.07
N LYS A 97 -9.87 -12.80 -6.95
CA LYS A 97 -10.76 -13.99 -6.96
C LYS A 97 -12.03 -13.74 -7.75
N ALA A 98 -12.67 -12.58 -7.58
CA ALA A 98 -13.90 -12.24 -8.29
C ALA A 98 -13.73 -12.13 -9.82
N ARG A 99 -12.47 -12.01 -10.30
CA ARG A 99 -12.13 -11.82 -11.71
C ARG A 99 -11.30 -12.97 -12.30
N GLY A 100 -11.05 -14.04 -11.53
CA GLY A 100 -10.19 -15.14 -11.96
C GLY A 100 -8.71 -14.74 -12.15
N ILE A 101 -8.25 -13.65 -11.55
CA ILE A 101 -6.87 -13.19 -11.68
C ILE A 101 -5.97 -14.01 -10.75
N THR A 102 -4.94 -14.64 -11.34
CA THR A 102 -3.97 -15.47 -10.60
C THR A 102 -2.58 -14.85 -10.52
N HIS A 103 -2.27 -13.85 -11.33
CA HIS A 103 -0.98 -13.17 -11.34
C HIS A 103 -1.16 -11.73 -10.87
N ILE A 104 -0.42 -11.36 -9.83
CA ILE A 104 -0.53 -10.05 -9.19
C ILE A 104 0.86 -9.42 -9.11
N VAL A 105 0.97 -8.17 -9.55
CA VAL A 105 2.14 -7.33 -9.32
C VAL A 105 1.73 -6.19 -8.40
N ASN A 106 2.22 -6.21 -7.17
CA ASN A 106 2.00 -5.16 -6.17
C ASN A 106 3.08 -4.08 -6.34
N THR A 107 2.68 -2.96 -6.92
CA THR A 107 3.56 -1.81 -7.16
C THR A 107 3.56 -0.86 -5.97
N MET A 108 4.74 -0.40 -5.55
CA MET A 108 4.88 0.60 -4.48
C MET A 108 5.81 1.72 -4.90
N GLY A 109 5.44 2.97 -4.58
CA GLY A 109 6.24 4.17 -4.86
C GLY A 109 7.41 4.39 -3.88
N ILE A 110 8.18 3.35 -3.56
CA ILE A 110 9.36 3.47 -2.69
C ILE A 110 10.58 3.80 -3.56
N ARG A 111 11.31 4.84 -3.18
CA ARG A 111 12.55 5.25 -3.86
C ARG A 111 13.79 4.96 -3.03
N GLY A 112 14.87 4.59 -3.71
CA GLY A 112 16.17 4.37 -3.08
C GLY A 112 16.70 5.63 -2.39
N ALA A 113 16.49 6.79 -3.03
CA ALA A 113 16.93 8.10 -2.54
C ALA A 113 16.29 8.53 -1.21
N GLU A 114 15.20 7.89 -0.76
CA GLU A 114 14.49 8.31 0.47
C GLU A 114 15.19 7.90 1.76
N SER A 115 16.07 6.88 1.76
CA SER A 115 16.89 6.49 2.92
C SER A 115 17.89 5.38 2.57
N PRO A 116 18.98 5.20 3.35
CA PRO A 116 19.91 4.07 3.17
C PRO A 116 19.24 2.69 3.22
N ARG A 117 18.15 2.55 4.00
CA ARG A 117 17.38 1.31 4.06
C ARG A 117 16.57 1.06 2.79
N ARG A 118 15.96 2.11 2.22
CA ARG A 118 15.20 2.01 0.96
C ARG A 118 16.10 1.84 -0.25
N ALA A 119 17.32 2.39 -0.23
CA ALA A 119 18.34 2.16 -1.25
C ALA A 119 18.68 0.66 -1.43
N LYS A 120 18.58 -0.12 -0.35
CA LYS A 120 18.83 -1.56 -0.35
C LYS A 120 17.57 -2.41 -0.64
N ALA A 121 16.42 -1.80 -0.87
CA ALA A 121 15.20 -2.55 -1.18
C ALA A 121 15.33 -3.25 -2.54
N CYS A 122 14.84 -4.48 -2.63
CA CYS A 122 14.80 -5.20 -3.90
C CYS A 122 13.76 -4.55 -4.82
N VAL A 123 14.15 -4.26 -6.06
CA VAL A 123 13.25 -3.61 -7.03
C VAL A 123 12.14 -4.56 -7.49
N TRP A 124 12.45 -5.85 -7.61
CA TRP A 124 11.54 -6.88 -8.09
C TRP A 124 11.74 -8.16 -7.27
N GLU A 125 10.73 -8.57 -6.52
CA GLU A 125 10.84 -9.74 -5.63
C GLU A 125 9.54 -10.52 -5.56
N ALA A 126 9.64 -11.84 -5.34
CA ALA A 126 8.48 -12.67 -5.09
C ALA A 126 7.93 -12.40 -3.68
N ASN A 127 6.62 -12.24 -3.58
CA ASN A 127 5.91 -12.26 -2.31
C ASN A 127 5.47 -13.69 -2.02
N GLU A 128 6.38 -14.50 -1.47
CA GLU A 128 6.14 -15.92 -1.18
C GLU A 128 4.90 -16.13 -0.29
N LYS A 129 4.71 -15.24 0.69
CA LYS A 129 3.57 -15.30 1.61
C LYS A 129 2.22 -15.17 0.89
N GLN A 130 2.15 -14.37 -0.17
CA GLN A 130 0.91 -14.16 -0.94
C GLN A 130 0.83 -15.06 -2.19
N SER A 131 1.95 -15.65 -2.61
CA SER A 131 2.05 -16.61 -3.71
C SER A 131 1.57 -18.00 -3.28
N VAL A 132 0.28 -18.09 -2.95
CA VAL A 132 -0.35 -19.31 -2.42
C VAL A 132 -1.67 -19.59 -3.13
N ALA A 133 -2.07 -20.87 -3.15
CA ALA A 133 -3.31 -21.36 -3.76
C ALA A 133 -3.41 -21.02 -5.27
N GLY A 134 -2.34 -21.33 -6.02
CA GLY A 134 -2.30 -21.11 -7.47
C GLY A 134 -2.14 -19.65 -7.90
N ARG A 135 -1.93 -18.72 -6.96
CA ARG A 135 -1.56 -17.34 -7.28
C ARG A 135 -0.06 -17.14 -7.27
N THR A 136 0.41 -16.31 -8.19
CA THR A 136 1.75 -15.71 -8.18
C THR A 136 1.63 -14.25 -7.80
N TRP A 137 2.45 -13.82 -6.85
CA TRP A 137 2.45 -12.43 -6.38
C TRP A 137 3.87 -11.88 -6.36
N MET A 138 4.10 -10.80 -7.11
CA MET A 138 5.37 -10.07 -7.15
C MET A 138 5.23 -8.70 -6.50
N ASN A 139 6.28 -8.21 -5.86
CA ASN A 139 6.41 -6.80 -5.49
C ASN A 139 7.32 -6.10 -6.49
N TRP A 140 6.94 -4.88 -6.88
CA TRP A 140 7.72 -4.06 -7.79
C TRP A 140 7.83 -2.61 -7.31
N LEU A 141 9.03 -2.04 -7.41
CA LEU A 141 9.33 -0.64 -7.08
C LEU A 141 9.65 0.14 -8.38
N PRO A 142 8.65 0.58 -9.15
CA PRO A 142 8.87 1.15 -10.49
C PRO A 142 9.72 2.43 -10.47
N ILE A 143 9.61 3.22 -9.41
CA ILE A 143 10.33 4.50 -9.27
C ILE A 143 11.57 4.40 -8.38
N HIS A 144 12.08 3.19 -8.12
CA HIS A 144 13.16 3.00 -7.14
C HIS A 144 14.40 3.84 -7.43
N GLY A 145 14.79 3.92 -8.70
CA GLY A 145 15.97 4.65 -9.16
C GLY A 145 15.79 6.17 -9.24
N LEU A 146 14.56 6.69 -9.12
CA LEU A 146 14.28 8.10 -9.37
C LEU A 146 14.65 8.99 -8.16
N SER A 147 15.29 10.11 -8.48
CA SER A 147 15.51 11.26 -7.60
C SER A 147 14.20 11.98 -7.27
N THR A 148 14.26 12.94 -6.35
CA THR A 148 13.06 13.72 -5.99
C THR A 148 12.68 14.64 -7.14
N GLU A 149 13.68 15.21 -7.80
CA GLU A 149 13.56 16.10 -8.94
C GLU A 149 12.89 15.38 -10.11
N GLU A 150 13.36 14.19 -10.47
CA GLU A 150 12.74 13.38 -11.53
C GLU A 150 11.26 13.09 -11.24
N VAL A 151 10.92 12.73 -10.00
CA VAL A 151 9.51 12.45 -9.62
C VAL A 151 8.62 13.68 -9.72
N VAL A 152 9.13 14.85 -9.33
CA VAL A 152 8.37 16.11 -9.45
C VAL A 152 8.15 16.46 -10.92
N MET A 153 9.15 16.20 -11.78
CA MET A 153 9.06 16.48 -13.21
C MET A 153 8.11 15.52 -13.97
N LEU A 154 7.83 14.33 -13.44
CA LEU A 154 6.83 13.39 -13.98
C LEU A 154 5.38 13.86 -13.80
N GLN A 155 5.14 14.90 -13.00
CA GLN A 155 3.80 15.41 -12.71
C GLN A 155 3.32 16.52 -13.65
N VAL A 156 4.02 16.77 -14.77
CA VAL A 156 3.65 17.76 -15.80
C VAL A 156 2.90 17.10 -16.95
#